data_AF-A0A345E2Q1-F1
#
_entry.id   AF-A0A345E2Q1-F1
#
_cell.length_a   1.000
_cell.length_b   1.000
_cell.length_c   1.000
_cell.angle_alpha   90.00
_cell.angle_beta   90.00
_cell.angle_gamma   90.00
#
_symmetry.space_group_name_H-M   'P 1'
#
loop_
_entity.id
_entity.type
_entity.pdbx_description
1 polymer ?
#
loop_
_entity_poly.entity_id
_entity_poly.type
_entity_poly.pdbx_seq_one_letter_code
_entity_poly.pdbx_strand_id
1 'polypeptide(L)'
;MGERDRRVAITVIVSVLGAVVGVAGAGHAYLREWGRAFAWFSLVLGAALVLIASFADSGTVTLSTLPLRVSGPLLLLFTLNTLDAYRVASRTGGDGVGQRTPRRPDAEPSVPCPSCGREYDPELSFCPWCAGTRDDERAGDR
;
A
#
# COMPACT_ATOMS: atom_id res chain seq x y z
N MET A 1 8.28 8.99 -20.13
CA MET A 1 7.81 8.53 -18.82
C MET A 1 6.63 7.60 -19.06
N GLY A 2 6.74 6.32 -18.70
CA GLY A 2 5.70 5.34 -19.02
C GLY A 2 4.43 5.56 -18.22
N GLU A 3 3.28 5.05 -18.70
CA GLU A 3 1.98 5.07 -18.00
C GLU A 3 2.10 4.58 -16.54
N ARG A 4 2.98 3.59 -16.31
CA ARG A 4 3.32 3.05 -14.98
C ARG A 4 4.05 4.08 -14.10
N ASP A 5 5.10 4.72 -14.62
CA ASP A 5 5.87 5.72 -13.88
C ASP A 5 4.99 6.90 -13.45
N ARG A 6 4.07 7.31 -14.34
CA ARG A 6 3.10 8.36 -14.04
C ARG A 6 2.13 7.95 -12.92
N ARG A 7 1.62 6.72 -12.92
CA ARG A 7 0.74 6.20 -11.85
C ARG A 7 1.45 6.09 -10.51
N VAL A 8 2.69 5.60 -10.51
CA VAL A 8 3.54 5.52 -9.31
C VAL A 8 3.82 6.92 -8.78
N ALA A 9 4.21 7.87 -9.64
CA ALA A 9 4.44 9.26 -9.25
C ALA A 9 3.18 9.91 -8.65
N ILE A 10 2.01 9.73 -9.28
CA ILE A 10 0.74 10.25 -8.75
C ILE A 10 0.43 9.64 -7.38
N THR A 11 0.62 8.33 -7.22
CA THR A 11 0.36 7.66 -5.94
C THR A 11 1.26 8.19 -4.83
N VAL A 12 2.56 8.35 -5.10
CA VAL A 12 3.51 8.92 -4.14
C VAL A 12 3.12 10.36 -3.80
N ILE A 13 2.78 11.18 -4.79
CA ILE A 13 2.33 12.56 -4.58
C ILE A 13 1.09 12.58 -3.68
N VAL A 14 0.08 11.74 -3.96
CA VAL A 14 -1.14 11.65 -3.15
C VAL A 14 -0.83 11.19 -1.72
N SER A 15 0.05 10.21 -1.54
CA SER A 15 0.49 9.78 -0.21
C SER A 15 1.19 10.90 0.56
N VAL A 16 2.11 11.63 -0.08
CA VAL A 16 2.85 12.73 0.56
C VAL A 16 1.91 13.87 0.94
N LEU A 17 1.00 14.25 0.04
CA LEU A 17 -0.02 15.28 0.33
C LEU A 17 -0.94 14.84 1.47
N GLY A 18 -1.35 13.57 1.49
CA GLY A 18 -2.10 12.98 2.60
C GLY A 18 -1.34 13.10 3.92
N ALA A 19 -0.06 12.72 3.95
CA ALA A 19 0.79 12.82 5.13
C ALA A 19 0.93 14.26 5.66
N VAL A 20 1.07 15.25 4.77
CA VAL A 20 1.13 16.67 5.15
C VAL A 20 -0.14 17.12 5.86
N VAL A 21 -1.30 16.60 5.46
CA VAL A 21 -2.60 16.90 6.09
C VAL A 21 -2.91 15.95 7.26
N GLY A 22 -2.01 15.02 7.59
CA GLY A 22 -2.20 14.03 8.66
C GLY A 22 -3.08 12.82 8.26
N VAL A 23 -3.40 12.68 6.97
CA VAL A 23 -4.20 11.59 6.41
C VAL A 23 -3.27 10.51 5.86
N ALA A 24 -2.83 9.60 6.72
CA ALA A 24 -2.12 8.41 6.28
C ALA A 24 -3.03 7.49 5.43
N GLY A 25 -2.45 6.78 4.46
CA GLY A 25 -3.22 5.85 3.62
C GLY A 25 -3.85 6.46 2.36
N ALA A 26 -3.66 7.77 2.10
CA ALA A 26 -4.22 8.44 0.92
C ALA A 26 -3.79 7.82 -0.42
N GLY A 27 -2.53 7.40 -0.58
CA GLY A 27 -2.10 6.71 -1.80
C GLY A 27 -2.74 5.33 -1.98
N HIS A 28 -3.00 4.59 -0.90
CA HIS A 28 -3.74 3.33 -0.99
C HIS A 28 -5.21 3.57 -1.35
N ALA A 29 -5.82 4.64 -0.82
CA ALA A 29 -7.17 5.03 -1.20
C ALA A 29 -7.24 5.40 -2.70
N TYR A 30 -6.22 6.08 -3.24
CA TYR A 30 -6.10 6.35 -4.68
C TYR A 30 -6.02 5.06 -5.51
N LEU A 31 -5.23 4.07 -5.06
CA LEU A 31 -5.15 2.75 -5.66
C LEU A 31 -6.39 1.87 -5.39
N ARG A 32 -7.37 2.39 -4.63
CA ARG A 32 -8.61 1.70 -4.20
C ARG A 32 -8.37 0.48 -3.30
N GLU A 33 -7.22 0.44 -2.62
CA GLU A 33 -6.88 -0.58 -1.62
C GLU A 33 -7.37 -0.18 -0.22
N TRP A 34 -8.69 -0.20 -0.03
CA TRP A 34 -9.35 0.30 1.19
C TRP A 34 -8.86 -0.36 2.49
N GLY A 35 -8.60 -1.67 2.49
CA GLY A 35 -8.11 -2.37 3.68
C GLY A 35 -6.79 -1.78 4.20
N ARG A 36 -5.85 -1.49 3.30
CA ARG A 36 -4.55 -0.90 3.65
C ARG A 36 -4.67 0.58 3.98
N ALA A 37 -5.55 1.30 3.29
CA ALA A 37 -5.84 2.69 3.62
C ALA A 37 -6.32 2.84 5.08
N PHE A 38 -7.32 2.06 5.49
CA PHE A 38 -7.84 2.10 6.86
C PHE A 38 -6.82 1.60 7.89
N ALA A 39 -6.06 0.54 7.58
CA ALA A 39 -5.03 0.04 8.48
C ALA A 39 -3.95 1.10 8.77
N TRP A 40 -3.43 1.74 7.72
CA TRP A 40 -2.43 2.81 7.87
C TRP A 40 -3.00 4.05 8.56
N PHE A 41 -4.22 4.45 8.23
CA PHE A 41 -4.88 5.58 8.87
C PHE A 41 -5.05 5.35 10.38
N SER A 42 -5.63 4.21 10.77
CA SER A 42 -5.85 3.88 12.18
C SER A 42 -4.54 3.71 12.95
N LEU A 43 -3.52 3.09 12.34
CA LEU A 43 -2.20 2.94 12.96
C LEU A 43 -1.56 4.30 13.25
N VAL A 44 -1.55 5.21 12.28
CA VAL A 44 -0.94 6.55 12.43
C VAL A 44 -1.74 7.40 13.41
N LEU A 45 -3.07 7.39 13.30
CA LEU A 45 -3.94 8.11 14.22
C LEU A 45 -3.80 7.59 15.66
N GLY A 46 -3.85 6.28 15.85
CA GLY A 46 -3.67 5.66 17.16
C GLY A 46 -2.29 5.94 17.76
N ALA A 47 -1.23 5.80 16.97
CA ALA A 47 0.12 6.16 17.39
C ALA A 47 0.24 7.63 17.76
N ALA A 48 -0.32 8.54 16.96
CA ALA A 48 -0.33 9.97 17.26
C ALA A 48 -1.04 10.26 18.59
N LEU A 49 -2.22 9.69 18.82
CA LEU A 49 -2.97 9.86 20.06
C LEU A 49 -2.18 9.35 21.28
N VAL A 50 -1.61 8.15 21.20
CA VAL A 50 -0.81 7.57 22.29
C VAL A 50 0.44 8.41 22.57
N LEU A 51 1.17 8.81 21.53
CA LEU A 51 2.40 9.59 21.66
C LEU A 51 2.12 10.99 22.24
N ILE A 52 1.08 11.66 21.77
CA ILE A 52 0.67 12.96 22.30
C ILE A 52 0.24 12.82 23.77
N ALA A 53 -0.61 11.84 24.09
CA ALA A 53 -1.05 11.61 25.47
C ALA A 53 0.10 11.27 26.43
N SER A 54 1.16 10.63 25.93
CA SER A 54 2.29 10.19 26.76
C SER A 54 3.39 11.23 26.91
N PHE A 55 3.60 12.08 25.91
CA PHE A 55 4.81 12.91 25.80
C PHE A 55 4.56 14.39 25.50
N ALA A 56 3.32 14.81 25.23
CA ALA A 56 3.01 16.20 24.95
C ALA A 56 2.30 16.85 26.15
N ASP A 57 2.81 18.01 26.59
CA ASP A 57 2.11 18.86 27.54
C ASP A 57 0.92 19.55 26.85
N SER A 58 -0.30 19.16 27.23
CA SER A 58 -1.55 19.63 26.62
C SER A 58 -1.73 21.15 26.61
N GLY A 59 -1.03 21.87 27.49
CA GLY A 59 -1.07 23.35 27.56
C GLY A 59 -0.16 24.09 26.58
N THR A 60 0.77 23.42 25.88
CA THR A 60 1.81 24.09 25.06
C THR A 60 2.03 23.45 23.67
N VAL A 61 1.14 22.54 23.25
CA VAL A 61 1.28 21.86 21.96
C VAL A 61 1.09 22.84 20.81
N THR A 62 2.17 23.12 20.09
CA THR A 62 2.18 23.80 18.79
C THR A 62 3.04 23.00 17.82
N LEU A 63 2.89 23.21 16.50
CA LEU A 63 3.73 22.52 15.51
C LEU A 63 5.24 22.75 15.75
N SER A 64 5.60 23.90 16.31
CA SER A 64 6.99 24.30 16.55
C SER A 64 7.58 23.74 17.84
N THR A 65 6.74 23.25 18.77
CA THR A 65 7.16 22.72 20.08
C THR A 65 7.03 21.20 20.18
N LEU A 66 6.60 20.54 19.09
CA LEU A 66 6.33 19.12 19.11
C LEU A 66 7.63 18.31 19.33
N PRO A 67 7.75 17.57 20.44
CA PRO A 67 9.00 16.91 20.79
C PRO A 67 9.38 15.83 19.77
N LEU A 68 10.68 15.63 19.55
CA LEU A 68 11.21 14.64 18.60
C LEU A 68 10.74 13.20 18.90
N ARG A 69 10.37 12.92 20.15
CA ARG A 69 9.80 11.64 20.59
C ARG A 69 8.40 11.38 20.03
N VAL A 70 7.66 12.43 19.64
CA VAL A 70 6.34 12.34 18.99
C VAL A 70 6.50 12.47 17.47
N SER A 71 7.19 13.52 17.01
CA SER A 71 7.33 13.78 15.56
C SER A 71 8.20 12.75 14.85
N GLY A 72 9.27 12.27 15.48
CA GLY A 72 10.17 11.26 14.88
C GLY A 72 9.45 9.97 14.50
N PRO A 73 8.74 9.28 15.43
CA PRO A 73 7.97 8.09 15.11
C PRO A 73 6.86 8.33 14.08
N LEU A 74 6.17 9.48 14.12
CA LEU A 74 5.13 9.79 13.14
C LEU A 74 5.71 9.99 11.73
N LEU A 75 6.81 10.73 11.60
CA LEU A 75 7.51 10.90 10.32
C LEU A 75 8.00 9.54 9.77
N LEU A 76 8.48 8.66 10.64
CA LEU A 76 8.84 7.30 10.26
C LEU A 76 7.62 6.53 9.73
N LEU A 77 6.47 6.59 10.42
CA LEU A 77 5.24 5.93 10.00
C LEU A 77 4.72 6.47 8.66
N PHE A 78 4.72 7.79 8.45
CA PHE A 78 4.34 8.39 7.17
C PHE A 78 5.29 7.99 6.03
N THR A 79 6.59 7.88 6.32
CA THR A 79 7.60 7.40 5.36
C THR A 79 7.33 5.94 4.98
N LEU A 80 7.07 5.07 5.97
CA LEU A 80 6.73 3.67 5.75
C LEU A 80 5.43 3.52 4.98
N ASN A 81 4.39 4.32 5.29
CA ASN A 81 3.14 4.36 4.54
C ASN A 81 3.37 4.73 3.06
N THR A 82 4.20 5.75 2.80
CA THR A 82 4.52 6.18 1.43
C THR A 82 5.29 5.10 0.68
N LEU A 83 6.26 4.45 1.34
CA LEU A 83 7.05 3.37 0.77
C LEU A 83 6.18 2.13 0.49
N ASP A 84 5.23 1.83 1.36
CA ASP A 84 4.24 0.78 1.16
C ASP A 84 3.38 1.07 -0.07
N ALA A 85 2.77 2.26 -0.15
CA ALA A 85 1.99 2.73 -1.31
C ALA A 85 2.80 2.69 -2.62
N TYR A 86 4.08 3.07 -2.59
CA TYR A 86 4.99 2.96 -3.73
C TYR A 86 5.20 1.50 -4.16
N ARG A 87 5.44 0.58 -3.20
CA ARG A 87 5.56 -0.86 -3.48
C ARG A 87 4.27 -1.43 -4.06
N VAL A 88 3.11 -0.91 -3.65
CA VAL A 88 1.83 -1.29 -4.27
C VAL A 88 1.76 -0.82 -5.70
N ALA A 89 1.92 0.49 -5.92
CA ALA A 89 1.75 1.09 -7.23
C ALA A 89 2.71 0.46 -8.26
N SER A 90 3.93 0.17 -7.84
CA SER A 90 4.94 -0.51 -8.68
C SER A 90 4.57 -1.95 -9.01
N ARG A 91 3.84 -2.64 -8.13
CA ARG A 91 3.33 -4.01 -8.30
C ARG A 91 2.06 -4.07 -9.15
N THR A 92 1.21 -3.06 -9.09
CA THR A 92 -0.04 -2.95 -9.85
C THR A 92 0.19 -2.57 -11.33
N GLY A 93 1.43 -2.23 -11.73
CA GLY A 93 1.78 -1.85 -13.11
C GLY A 93 1.63 -2.94 -14.18
N GLY A 94 1.19 -4.15 -13.83
CA GLY A 94 0.75 -5.20 -14.78
C GLY A 94 -0.73 -5.08 -15.15
N ASP A 95 -1.55 -4.53 -14.25
CA ASP A 95 -3.00 -4.47 -14.41
C ASP A 95 -3.43 -3.02 -14.54
N GLY A 96 -3.29 -2.52 -15.77
CA GLY A 96 -4.11 -1.40 -16.21
C GLY A 96 -5.58 -1.81 -16.13
N VAL A 97 -6.23 -1.56 -14.99
CA VAL A 97 -7.68 -1.37 -14.95
C VAL A 97 -7.98 -0.20 -15.90
N GLY A 98 -8.33 -0.55 -17.13
CA GLY A 98 -8.60 0.37 -18.23
C GLY A 98 -8.51 -0.24 -19.63
N GLN A 99 -7.71 -1.29 -19.85
CA GLN A 99 -7.67 -1.95 -21.17
C GLN A 99 -8.31 -3.34 -21.06
N ARG A 100 -9.61 -3.42 -21.37
CA ARG A 100 -10.16 -4.63 -21.97
C ARG A 100 -9.41 -4.80 -23.29
N THR A 101 -8.29 -5.51 -23.27
CA THR A 101 -7.76 -6.11 -24.50
C THR A 101 -8.88 -7.01 -25.01
N PRO A 102 -9.35 -6.86 -26.25
CA PRO A 102 -10.23 -7.86 -26.84
C PRO A 102 -9.51 -9.19 -26.72
N ARG A 103 -10.17 -10.16 -26.09
CA ARG A 103 -9.72 -11.54 -25.96
C ARG A 103 -9.17 -11.99 -27.31
N ARG A 104 -7.84 -12.14 -27.43
CA ARG A 104 -7.29 -12.94 -28.52
C ARG A 104 -7.76 -14.38 -28.25
N PRO A 105 -8.29 -15.10 -29.23
CA PRO A 105 -8.82 -16.44 -29.00
C PRO A 105 -7.80 -17.43 -28.40
N ASP A 106 -6.49 -17.12 -28.50
CA ASP A 106 -5.38 -17.93 -28.02
C ASP A 106 -4.67 -17.32 -26.79
N ALA A 107 -5.39 -16.62 -25.91
CA ALA A 107 -4.82 -16.18 -24.63
C ALA A 107 -4.78 -17.36 -23.64
N GLU A 108 -3.59 -17.74 -23.19
CA GLU A 108 -3.34 -18.76 -22.16
C GLU A 108 -4.18 -18.46 -20.91
N PRO A 109 -4.73 -19.50 -20.25
CA PRO A 109 -5.65 -19.31 -19.12
C PRO A 109 -4.88 -18.75 -17.92
N SER A 110 -4.90 -17.44 -17.68
CA SER A 110 -4.41 -16.86 -16.43
C SER A 110 -5.40 -17.08 -15.28
N VAL A 111 -4.90 -17.50 -14.12
CA VAL A 111 -5.62 -17.64 -12.85
C VAL A 111 -5.06 -16.66 -11.81
N PRO A 112 -5.87 -16.11 -10.90
CA PRO A 112 -5.35 -15.27 -9.83
C PRO A 112 -4.49 -16.10 -8.86
N CYS A 113 -3.30 -15.58 -8.52
CA CYS A 113 -2.37 -16.21 -7.59
C CYS A 113 -2.92 -16.16 -6.14
N PRO A 114 -3.06 -17.30 -5.43
CA PRO A 114 -3.69 -17.36 -4.12
C PRO A 114 -2.93 -16.60 -3.02
N SER A 115 -1.60 -16.41 -3.16
CA SER A 115 -0.78 -15.74 -2.14
C SER A 115 -0.68 -14.21 -2.28
N CYS A 116 -0.87 -13.65 -3.49
CA CYS A 116 -0.74 -12.20 -3.70
C CYS A 116 -1.78 -11.58 -4.62
N GLY A 117 -2.72 -12.38 -5.12
CA GLY A 117 -3.91 -11.94 -5.84
C GLY A 117 -3.69 -11.47 -7.27
N ARG A 118 -2.46 -11.52 -7.80
CA ARG A 118 -2.16 -11.08 -9.17
C ARG A 118 -2.40 -12.20 -10.17
N GLU A 119 -2.87 -11.83 -11.37
CA GLU A 119 -3.08 -12.80 -12.44
C GLU A 119 -1.77 -13.51 -12.78
N TYR A 120 -1.86 -14.83 -12.89
CA TYR A 120 -0.72 -15.70 -13.03
C TYR A 120 -1.07 -16.95 -13.83
N ASP A 121 -0.10 -17.54 -14.50
CA ASP A 121 -0.25 -18.74 -15.29
C ASP A 121 -0.32 -20.00 -14.38
N PRO A 122 -1.41 -20.80 -14.42
CA PRO A 122 -1.60 -22.04 -13.68
C PRO A 122 -0.69 -23.20 -14.12
N GLU A 123 0.12 -23.05 -15.17
CA GLU A 123 1.11 -24.06 -15.53
C GLU A 123 2.43 -23.91 -14.76
N LEU A 124 2.68 -22.73 -14.22
CA LEU A 124 4.02 -22.28 -13.84
C LEU A 124 4.21 -22.46 -12.29
N SER A 125 5.20 -23.21 -11.79
CA SER A 125 5.14 -23.79 -10.41
C SER A 125 5.21 -22.80 -9.22
N PHE A 126 5.39 -21.51 -9.48
CA PHE A 126 5.58 -20.47 -8.49
C PHE A 126 5.02 -19.13 -8.96
N CYS A 127 4.28 -18.42 -8.13
CA CYS A 127 3.73 -17.11 -8.47
C CYS A 127 4.87 -16.06 -8.68
N PRO A 128 5.10 -15.51 -9.90
CA PRO A 128 6.19 -14.61 -10.24
C PRO A 128 6.12 -13.27 -9.51
N TRP A 129 4.97 -12.99 -8.90
CA TRP A 129 4.65 -11.75 -8.23
C TRP A 129 5.03 -11.71 -6.75
N CYS A 130 5.01 -12.86 -6.09
CA CYS A 130 5.33 -12.98 -4.67
C CYS A 130 6.27 -14.15 -4.35
N ALA A 131 6.69 -14.90 -5.37
CA ALA A 131 7.47 -16.13 -5.27
C ALA A 131 6.81 -17.25 -4.43
N GLY A 132 5.48 -17.19 -4.19
CA GLY A 132 4.74 -18.25 -3.51
C GLY A 132 4.63 -19.52 -4.36
N THR A 133 4.75 -20.70 -3.76
CA THR A 133 4.65 -21.99 -4.47
C THR A 133 3.21 -22.53 -4.44
N ARG A 134 2.89 -23.48 -5.32
CA ARG A 134 1.55 -24.12 -5.38
C ARG A 134 1.21 -25.03 -4.19
N ASP A 135 2.17 -25.36 -3.33
CA ASP A 135 1.98 -26.38 -2.29
C ASP A 135 1.31 -25.85 -1.01
N ASP A 136 1.16 -24.53 -0.87
CA ASP A 136 0.47 -23.91 0.27
C ASP A 136 -1.05 -24.21 0.31
N GLU A 137 -1.66 -24.64 -0.81
CA GLU A 137 -3.10 -24.96 -0.89
C GLU A 137 -3.48 -26.36 -0.38
N ARG A 138 -2.58 -27.37 -0.37
CA ARG A 138 -2.95 -28.74 0.09
C ARG A 138 -2.99 -28.91 1.61
N ALA A 139 -2.54 -27.91 2.38
CA ALA A 139 -2.48 -27.99 3.84
C ALA A 139 -3.76 -27.47 4.53
N GLY A 140 -4.67 -26.81 3.82
CA GLY A 140 -5.88 -26.21 4.39
C GLY A 140 -7.16 -27.04 4.31
N ASP A 141 -7.18 -28.14 3.56
CA ASP A 141 -8.37 -29.00 3.36
C ASP A 141 -8.26 -30.36 4.10
N ARG A 142 -7.56 -30.38 5.25
CA ARG A 142 -7.56 -31.48 6.22
C ARG A 142 -7.92 -31.00 7.61
#